data_AF-A0A961EVN9-F1
#
_entry.id   AF-A0A961EVN9-F1
#
_cell.length_a   1.000
_cell.length_b   1.000
_cell.length_c   1.000
_cell.angle_alpha   90.00
_cell.angle_beta   90.00
_cell.angle_gamma   90.00
#
_symmetry.space_group_name_H-M   'P 1'
#
loop_
_entity.id
_entity.type
_entity.pdbx_description
1 polymer ?
#
loop_
_entity_poly.entity_id
_entity_poly.type
_entity_poly.pdbx_seq_one_letter_code
_entity_poly.pdbx_strand_id
1 'polypeptide(L)'
;VVTAEPISAGMDLLKRAQELGIDCHIVSGTPETELKRIVEQRAMGSMFMSINGSPRPKTQILSELISKHGYRPESCVMVGDAPTDFHAAQSAGIWFIGFPVQAGSYSSLW
;
A
#
# COMPACT_ATOMS: atom_id res chain seq x y z
N VAL A 1 4.73 -6.50 13.83
CA VAL A 1 3.92 -6.49 12.57
C VAL A 1 3.33 -7.85 12.25
N VAL A 2 4.09 -8.95 12.15
CA VAL A 2 3.54 -10.28 11.76
C VAL A 2 2.44 -10.80 12.70
N THR A 3 2.55 -10.51 13.99
CA THR A 3 1.61 -10.97 15.03
C THR A 3 0.31 -10.18 15.11
N ALA A 4 0.22 -9.01 14.47
CA ALA A 4 -1.01 -8.23 14.45
C ALA A 4 -2.03 -8.90 13.52
N GLU A 5 -3.28 -8.97 13.93
CA GLU A 5 -4.34 -9.46 13.04
C GLU A 5 -4.51 -8.50 11.85
N PRO A 6 -4.71 -9.02 10.62
CA PRO A 6 -5.13 -8.18 9.50
C PRO A 6 -6.44 -7.48 9.82
N ILE A 7 -6.58 -6.23 9.37
CA ILE A 7 -7.85 -5.52 9.43
C ILE A 7 -8.81 -6.20 8.44
N SER A 8 -9.96 -6.72 8.92
CA SER A 8 -10.93 -7.46 8.11
C SER A 8 -11.38 -6.68 6.88
N ALA A 9 -11.70 -5.39 7.04
CA ALA A 9 -12.08 -4.52 5.93
C ALA A 9 -10.98 -4.40 4.85
N GLY A 10 -9.70 -4.42 5.24
CA GLY A 10 -8.59 -4.44 4.29
C GLY A 10 -8.51 -5.75 3.51
N MET A 11 -8.77 -6.89 4.18
CA MET A 11 -8.82 -8.20 3.51
C MET A 11 -9.99 -8.31 2.54
N ASP A 12 -11.16 -7.78 2.90
CA ASP A 12 -12.35 -7.79 2.05
C ASP A 12 -12.14 -6.90 0.81
N LEU A 13 -11.49 -5.74 0.97
CA LEU A 13 -11.09 -4.89 -0.15
C LEU A 13 -10.18 -5.64 -1.13
N LEU A 14 -9.14 -6.32 -0.64
CA LEU A 14 -8.19 -7.05 -1.49
C LEU A 14 -8.87 -8.20 -2.24
N LYS A 15 -9.73 -8.96 -1.57
CA LYS A 15 -10.51 -10.03 -2.23
C LYS A 15 -11.40 -9.46 -3.31
N ARG A 16 -12.12 -8.36 -3.03
CA ARG A 16 -13.00 -7.73 -4.01
C ARG A 16 -12.24 -7.17 -5.20
N ALA A 17 -11.07 -6.59 -4.98
CA ALA A 17 -10.19 -6.11 -6.04
C ALA A 17 -9.76 -7.26 -6.95
N GLN A 18 -9.36 -8.42 -6.39
CA GLN A 18 -9.02 -9.61 -7.17
C GLN A 18 -10.21 -10.12 -8.01
N GLU A 19 -11.40 -10.22 -7.43
CA GLU A 19 -12.62 -10.64 -8.16
C GLU A 19 -12.94 -9.74 -9.36
N LEU A 20 -12.62 -8.44 -9.23
CA LEU A 20 -12.82 -7.44 -10.27
C LEU A 20 -11.64 -7.34 -11.25
N GLY A 21 -10.57 -8.12 -11.06
CA GLY A 21 -9.36 -8.07 -11.89
C GLY A 21 -8.58 -6.77 -11.75
N ILE A 22 -8.61 -6.14 -10.58
CA ILE A 22 -7.87 -4.92 -10.27
C ILE A 22 -6.46 -5.27 -9.79
N ASP A 23 -5.45 -4.75 -10.48
CA ASP A 23 -4.06 -4.90 -10.08
C ASP A 23 -3.78 -4.24 -8.73
N CYS A 24 -3.24 -5.02 -7.79
CA CYS A 24 -2.89 -4.55 -6.45
C CYS A 24 -1.38 -4.58 -6.25
N HIS A 25 -0.82 -3.50 -5.68
CA HIS A 25 0.60 -3.38 -5.35
C HIS A 25 0.78 -2.96 -3.90
N ILE A 26 1.81 -3.48 -3.24
CA ILE A 26 2.27 -2.93 -1.96
C ILE A 26 3.35 -1.90 -2.22
N VAL A 27 3.18 -0.71 -1.65
CA VAL A 27 4.15 0.38 -1.62
C VAL A 27 4.32 0.83 -0.17
N SER A 28 5.40 0.42 0.48
CA SER A 28 5.60 0.64 1.93
C SER A 28 6.95 1.28 2.25
N GLY A 29 7.02 1.97 3.40
CA GLY A 29 8.27 2.45 3.98
C GLY A 29 9.08 1.36 4.69
N THR A 30 8.47 0.19 4.95
CA THR A 30 9.16 -0.99 5.50
C THR A 30 10.28 -1.46 4.56
N PRO A 31 11.46 -1.84 5.07
CA PRO A 31 12.52 -2.43 4.25
C PRO A 31 11.99 -3.58 3.39
N GLU A 32 12.33 -3.58 2.09
CA GLU A 32 11.71 -4.50 1.12
C GLU A 32 11.89 -5.97 1.51
N THR A 33 13.05 -6.35 2.03
CA THR A 33 13.33 -7.72 2.52
C THR A 33 12.41 -8.11 3.68
N GLU A 34 12.20 -7.20 4.64
CA GLU A 34 11.30 -7.44 5.76
C GLU A 34 9.84 -7.51 5.29
N LEU A 35 9.45 -6.61 4.40
CA LEU A 35 8.10 -6.55 3.83
C LEU A 35 7.74 -7.84 3.10
N LYS A 36 8.64 -8.34 2.24
CA LYS A 36 8.46 -9.61 1.53
C LYS A 36 8.30 -10.78 2.51
N ARG A 37 9.13 -10.83 3.56
CA ARG A 37 9.01 -11.84 4.63
C ARG A 37 7.66 -11.78 5.34
N ILE A 38 7.14 -10.58 5.63
CA ILE A 38 5.82 -10.41 6.27
C ILE A 38 4.71 -10.93 5.36
N VAL A 39 4.74 -10.59 4.06
CA VAL A 39 3.73 -11.01 3.09
C VAL A 39 3.74 -12.52 2.89
N GLU A 40 4.92 -13.13 2.83
CA GLU A 40 5.09 -14.58 2.73
C GLU A 40 4.53 -15.30 3.96
N GLN A 41 4.89 -14.87 5.17
CA GLN A 41 4.39 -15.47 6.41
C GLN A 41 2.87 -15.37 6.58
N ARG A 42 2.24 -14.38 5.94
CA ARG A 42 0.78 -14.21 5.93
C ARG A 42 0.10 -14.91 4.75
N ALA A 43 0.84 -15.57 3.86
CA ALA A 43 0.34 -16.19 2.63
C ALA A 43 -0.47 -15.21 1.74
N MET A 44 -0.10 -13.93 1.74
CA MET A 44 -0.79 -12.88 0.98
C MET A 44 -0.14 -12.55 -0.36
N GLY A 45 0.96 -13.22 -0.72
CA GLY A 45 1.75 -12.90 -1.92
C GLY A 45 0.96 -12.96 -3.22
N SER A 46 0.01 -13.88 -3.34
CA SER A 46 -0.85 -14.02 -4.52
C SER A 46 -1.88 -12.89 -4.67
N MET A 47 -2.06 -12.06 -3.65
CA MET A 47 -2.96 -10.89 -3.69
C MET A 47 -2.33 -9.67 -4.34
N PHE A 48 -1.02 -9.67 -4.57
CA PHE A 48 -0.30 -8.51 -5.06
C PHE A 48 0.53 -8.85 -6.29
N MET A 49 0.43 -7.99 -7.29
CA MET A 49 1.23 -8.06 -8.50
C MET A 49 2.68 -7.61 -8.25
N SER A 50 2.92 -6.73 -7.26
CA SER A 50 4.27 -6.44 -6.78
C SER A 50 4.31 -6.00 -5.32
N ILE A 51 5.45 -6.21 -4.68
CA ILE A 51 5.73 -5.87 -3.28
C ILE A 51 6.97 -4.99 -3.25
N ASN A 52 6.81 -3.71 -2.92
CA ASN A 52 7.87 -2.71 -2.97
C ASN A 52 8.03 -2.04 -1.61
N GLY A 53 9.24 -2.11 -1.08
CA GLY A 53 9.62 -1.49 0.18
C GLY A 53 10.75 -0.48 0.02
N SER A 54 11.21 0.05 1.14
CA SER A 54 12.40 0.91 1.20
C SER A 54 13.67 0.09 0.89
N PRO A 55 14.78 0.74 0.46
CA PRO A 55 15.11 2.16 0.55
C PRO A 55 14.52 3.06 -0.56
N ARG A 56 13.86 2.49 -1.58
CA ARG A 56 13.28 3.29 -2.66
C ARG A 56 12.15 4.19 -2.14
N PRO A 57 12.11 5.49 -2.50
CA PRO A 57 11.01 6.38 -2.15
C PRO A 57 9.68 5.91 -2.76
N LYS A 58 8.57 6.07 -2.03
CA LYS A 58 7.23 5.72 -2.53
C LYS A 58 6.86 6.47 -3.81
N THR A 59 7.26 7.75 -3.91
CA THR A 59 7.07 8.59 -5.11
C THR A 59 7.71 7.96 -6.34
N GLN A 60 8.96 7.50 -6.22
CA GLN A 60 9.67 6.80 -7.28
C GLN A 60 8.95 5.49 -7.64
N ILE A 61 8.62 4.66 -6.63
CA ILE A 61 7.93 3.38 -6.85
C ILE A 61 6.61 3.59 -7.61
N LEU A 62 5.77 4.55 -7.22
CA LEU A 62 4.51 4.82 -7.88
C LEU A 62 4.71 5.27 -9.34
N SER A 63 5.65 6.19 -9.59
CA SER A 63 5.95 6.64 -10.95
C SER A 63 6.43 5.50 -11.86
N GLU A 64 7.24 4.60 -11.33
CA GLU A 64 7.71 3.40 -12.03
C GLU A 64 6.56 2.44 -12.34
N LEU A 65 5.67 2.17 -11.38
CA LEU A 65 4.53 1.28 -11.57
C LEU A 65 3.56 1.82 -12.63
N ILE A 66 3.21 3.10 -12.55
CA ILE A 66 2.32 3.78 -13.50
C ILE A 66 2.92 3.68 -14.91
N SER A 67 4.19 4.02 -15.06
CA SER A 67 4.87 4.00 -16.36
C SER A 67 5.04 2.59 -16.92
N LYS A 68 5.46 1.64 -16.07
CA LYS A 68 5.74 0.24 -16.46
C LYS A 68 4.48 -0.49 -16.92
N HIS A 69 3.35 -0.23 -16.29
CA HIS A 69 2.10 -0.93 -16.56
C HIS A 69 1.13 -0.12 -17.44
N GLY A 70 1.48 1.11 -17.78
CA GLY A 70 0.62 1.99 -18.57
C GLY A 70 -0.67 2.37 -17.83
N TYR A 71 -0.63 2.43 -16.51
CA TYR A 71 -1.80 2.80 -15.72
C TYR A 71 -2.15 4.27 -15.97
N ARG A 72 -3.46 4.55 -15.98
CA ARG A 72 -3.97 5.92 -16.00
C ARG A 72 -4.02 6.44 -14.58
N PRO A 73 -3.32 7.54 -14.22
CA PRO A 73 -3.30 8.04 -12.84
C PRO A 73 -4.70 8.27 -12.24
N GLU A 74 -5.64 8.76 -13.04
CA GLU A 74 -7.04 8.98 -12.67
C GLU A 74 -7.83 7.69 -12.37
N SER A 75 -7.30 6.53 -12.76
CA SER A 75 -7.83 5.19 -12.47
C SER A 75 -7.07 4.47 -11.35
N CYS A 76 -6.08 5.12 -10.73
CA CYS A 76 -5.29 4.57 -9.64
C CYS A 76 -5.68 5.20 -8.30
N VAL A 77 -5.62 4.41 -7.23
CA VAL A 77 -5.82 4.89 -5.87
C VAL A 77 -4.77 4.30 -4.92
N MET A 78 -4.18 5.16 -4.10
CA MET A 78 -3.35 4.75 -2.98
C MET A 78 -4.20 4.73 -1.71
N VAL A 79 -4.17 3.60 -1.01
CA VAL A 79 -4.81 3.43 0.31
C VAL A 79 -3.71 3.37 1.35
N GLY A 80 -3.74 4.27 2.34
CA GLY A 80 -2.71 4.35 3.38
C GLY A 80 -3.12 5.20 4.57
N ASP A 81 -2.33 5.18 5.63
CA ASP A 81 -2.61 5.86 6.89
C ASP A 81 -1.61 6.99 7.18
N ALA A 82 -0.51 7.08 6.43
CA ALA A 82 0.56 8.02 6.70
C ALA A 82 0.55 9.25 5.77
N PRO A 83 1.01 10.42 6.24
CA PRO A 83 1.26 11.58 5.38
C PRO A 83 2.19 11.28 4.20
N THR A 84 3.12 10.34 4.37
CA THR A 84 4.03 9.90 3.28
C THR A 84 3.29 9.19 2.14
N ASP A 85 2.17 8.52 2.43
CA ASP A 85 1.32 7.89 1.41
C ASP A 85 0.56 8.95 0.63
N PHE A 86 -0.05 9.91 1.34
CA PHE A 86 -0.72 11.05 0.73
C PHE A 86 0.21 11.84 -0.19
N HIS A 87 1.42 12.17 0.28
CA HIS A 87 2.40 12.89 -0.53
C HIS A 87 2.84 12.09 -1.77
N ALA A 88 3.01 10.78 -1.64
CA ALA A 88 3.35 9.92 -2.76
C ALA A 88 2.24 9.87 -3.80
N ALA A 89 0.98 9.71 -3.36
CA ALA A 89 -0.19 9.73 -4.21
C ALA A 89 -0.35 11.06 -4.97
N GLN A 90 -0.21 12.19 -4.26
CA GLN A 90 -0.27 13.51 -4.86
C GLN A 90 0.84 13.72 -5.91
N SER A 91 2.07 13.31 -5.60
CA SER A 91 3.21 13.42 -6.52
C SER A 91 3.03 12.58 -7.79
N ALA A 92 2.32 11.45 -7.67
CA ALA A 92 2.01 10.55 -8.78
C ALA A 92 0.72 10.94 -9.54
N GLY A 93 -0.03 11.95 -9.07
CA GLY A 93 -1.29 12.37 -9.67
C GLY A 93 -2.43 11.34 -9.53
N ILE A 94 -2.39 10.48 -8.51
CA ILE A 94 -3.38 9.43 -8.26
C ILE A 94 -4.29 9.79 -7.09
N TRP A 95 -5.45 9.12 -6.99
CA TRP A 95 -6.36 9.29 -5.86
C TRP A 95 -5.71 8.79 -4.55
N PHE A 96 -6.12 9.37 -3.42
CA PHE A 96 -5.71 8.92 -2.09
C PHE A 96 -6.92 8.67 -1.20
N ILE A 97 -6.93 7.53 -0.52
CA ILE A 97 -7.89 7.21 0.54
C ILE A 97 -7.09 7.02 1.83
N GLY A 98 -7.30 7.95 2.77
CA GLY A 98 -6.73 7.87 4.11
C GLY A 98 -7.50 6.89 4.98
N PHE A 99 -6.81 5.94 5.60
CA PHE A 99 -7.37 5.06 6.61
C PHE A 99 -6.81 5.44 7.99
N PRO A 100 -7.49 6.32 8.75
CA PRO A 100 -6.95 6.79 10.02
C PRO A 100 -6.87 5.64 11.02
N VAL A 101 -5.68 5.41 11.58
CA VAL A 101 -5.54 4.58 12.78
C VAL A 101 -6.24 5.32 13.92
N GLN A 102 -7.25 4.68 14.55
CA GLN A 102 -8.01 5.30 15.65
C GLN A 102 -7.06 5.90 16.70
N ALA A 103 -7.37 7.13 17.12
CA ALA A 103 -6.65 7.86 18.15
C ALA A 103 -6.85 7.18 19.52
N GLY A 104 -6.05 6.13 19.76
CA GLY A 104 -5.85 5.47 21.06
C GLY A 104 -4.39 5.05 21.28
N SER A 105 -3.54 5.18 20.26
CA SER A 105 -2.11 4.79 20.30
C SER A 105 -1.12 5.94 20.10
N TYR A 106 -1.61 7.19 20.01
CA TYR A 106 -0.77 8.38 19.97
C TYR A 106 -0.73 9.02 21.37
N SER A 107 0.16 8.55 22.25
CA SER A 107 0.61 9.40 23.35
C SER A 107 1.63 10.39 22.78
N SER A 108 1.23 11.66 22.74
CA SER A 108 2.08 12.85 22.64
C SER A 108 3.06 12.92 21.48
N LEU A 109 2.60 13.43 20.32
CA LEU A 109 3.39 14.33 19.46
C LEU A 109 2.42 15.16 18.60
N TRP A 110 1.78 16.14 19.23
CA TRP A 110 1.50 17.46 18.66
C TRP A 110 2.06 18.48 19.64
#